data_AF-A0A1H5HST1-F1
#
_entry.id   AF-A0A1H5HST1-F1
#
_cell.length_a   1.000
_cell.length_b   1.000
_cell.length_c   1.000
_cell.angle_alpha   90.00
_cell.angle_beta   90.00
_cell.angle_gamma   90.00
#
_symmetry.space_group_name_H-M   'P 1'
#
loop_
_entity.id
_entity.type
_entity.pdbx_description
1 polymer ?
#
loop_
_entity_poly.entity_id
_entity_poly.type
_entity_poly.pdbx_seq_one_letter_code
_entity_poly.pdbx_strand_id
1 'polypeptide(L)' 'MPMYQLIFTDSTGRITLAEDQERADDQAALSFGKSLLQSRRYVDEVEIWNGSSLVGKARRSTWADPVDDRSTLH' A
#
# COMPACT_ATOMS: atom_id res chain seq x y z
N MET A 1 -9.98 13.56 16.32
CA MET A 1 -9.16 13.48 15.10
C MET A 1 -9.63 12.26 14.30
N PRO A 2 -9.67 12.30 12.96
CA PRO A 2 -9.95 11.11 12.16
C PRO A 2 -8.87 10.04 12.44
N MET A 3 -9.28 8.78 12.43
CA MET A 3 -8.38 7.63 12.63
C MET A 3 -8.47 6.76 11.40
N TYR A 4 -7.41 6.78 10.59
CA TYR A 4 -7.35 5.98 9.38
C TYR A 4 -6.73 4.62 9.68
N GLN A 5 -7.32 3.58 9.12
CA GLN A 5 -6.73 2.25 9.08
C GLN A 5 -6.24 1.99 7.66
N LEU A 6 -4.95 1.71 7.51
CA LEU A 6 -4.34 1.27 6.28
C LEU A 6 -4.14 -0.23 6.33
N ILE A 7 -4.68 -0.93 5.33
CA ILE A 7 -4.50 -2.37 5.16
C ILE A 7 -3.61 -2.56 3.94
N PHE A 8 -2.40 -3.07 4.16
CA PHE A 8 -1.44 -3.38 3.12
C PHE A 8 -1.49 -4.87 2.81
N THR A 9 -1.55 -5.22 1.52
CA THR A 9 -1.36 -6.59 1.06
C THR A 9 -0.12 -6.63 0.18
N ASP A 10 0.83 -7.51 0.52
CA ASP A 10 2.02 -7.76 -0.30
C ASP A 10 1.76 -8.81 -1.40
N SER A 11 2.77 -9.05 -2.25
CA SER A 11 2.69 -10.02 -3.35
C SER A 11 2.53 -11.48 -2.91
N THR A 12 2.82 -11.79 -1.64
CA THR A 12 2.62 -13.11 -1.05
C THR A 12 1.22 -13.27 -0.44
N GLY A 13 0.41 -12.21 -0.47
CA GLY A 13 -0.89 -12.16 0.18
C GLY A 13 -0.82 -11.88 1.67
N ARG A 14 0.34 -11.52 2.22
CA ARG A 14 0.46 -11.15 3.63
C ARG A 14 -0.18 -9.79 3.86
N ILE A 15 -1.02 -9.72 4.88
CA ILE A 15 -1.73 -8.52 5.27
C ILE A 15 -1.02 -7.85 6.46
N THR A 16 -0.80 -6.55 6.36
CA THR A 16 -0.30 -5.69 7.45
C THR A 16 -1.29 -4.57 7.71
N LEU A 17 -1.69 -4.40 8.97
CA LEU A 17 -2.57 -3.32 9.40
C LEU A 17 -1.72 -2.22 10.05
N ALA A 18 -1.97 -0.97 9.67
CA ALA A 18 -1.39 0.19 10.30
C ALA A 18 -2.47 1.23 10.60
N GLU A 19 -2.31 1.95 11.70
CA GLU A 19 -3.16 3.09 12.04
C GLU A 19 -2.41 4.37 11.73
N ASP A 20 -3.08 5.32 11.07
CA ASP A 20 -2.56 6.65 10.80
C ASP A 20 -3.53 7.68 11.41
N GLN A 21 -3.05 8.35 12.45
CA GLN A 21 -3.75 9.42 13.15
C GLN A 21 -3.21 10.81 12.76
N GLU A 22 -2.20 10.87 11.89
CA GLU A 22 -1.51 12.10 11.52
C GLU A 22 -2.19 12.81 10.34
N ARG A 23 -3.03 12.12 9.56
CA ARG A 23 -3.69 12.71 8.39
C ARG A 23 -4.86 13.60 8.78
N ALA A 24 -4.87 14.80 8.20
CA ALA A 24 -5.90 15.80 8.42
C ALA A 24 -7.25 15.45 7.75
N ASP A 25 -7.21 14.77 6.60
CA ASP A 25 -8.38 14.45 5.76
C ASP A 25 -8.16 13.23 4.85
N ASP A 26 -9.25 12.79 4.20
CA ASP A 26 -9.28 11.64 3.30
C ASP A 26 -8.32 11.80 2.11
N GLN A 27 -8.15 13.02 1.59
CA GLN A 27 -7.30 13.29 0.43
C GLN A 27 -5.81 13.13 0.78
N ALA A 28 -5.41 13.57 1.97
CA ALA A 28 -4.08 13.38 2.51
C ALA A 28 -3.79 11.89 2.74
N ALA A 29 -4.75 11.14 3.30
CA ALA A 29 -4.63 9.70 3.50
C ALA A 29 -4.48 8.94 2.15
N LEU A 30 -5.30 9.27 1.16
CA LEU A 30 -5.20 8.70 -0.19
C LEU A 30 -3.85 8.98 -0.86
N SER A 31 -3.35 10.21 -0.73
CA SER A 31 -2.06 10.61 -1.29
C SER A 31 -0.91 9.83 -0.65
N PHE A 32 -0.96 9.65 0.67
CA PHE A 32 0.00 8.84 1.40
C PHE A 32 -0.04 7.37 0.97
N GLY A 33 -1.22 6.73 0.96
CA GLY A 33 -1.35 5.33 0.52
C GLY A 33 -0.84 5.10 -0.90
N LYS A 34 -1.09 6.03 -1.83
CA LYS A 34 -0.54 5.99 -3.19
C LYS A 34 0.99 6.10 -3.21
N SER A 35 1.57 6.97 -2.37
CA SER A 35 3.03 7.10 -2.28
C SER A 35 3.71 5.81 -1.78
N LEU A 36 3.03 5.06 -0.90
CA LEU A 36 3.53 3.76 -0.42
C LEU A 36 3.57 2.72 -1.54
N LEU A 37 2.57 2.69 -2.42
CA LEU A 37 2.57 1.82 -3.61
C LEU A 37 3.71 2.15 -4.60
N GLN A 38 4.21 3.39 -4.59
CA GLN A 38 5.34 3.79 -5.44
C GLN A 38 6.70 3.36 -4.84
N SER A 39 6.75 3.03 -3.55
CA SER A 39 7.96 2.53 -2.91
C SER A 39 8.35 1.14 -3.43
N ARG A 40 9.65 0.86 -3.47
CA ARG A 40 10.21 -0.42 -3.96
C ARG A 40 9.96 -1.61 -3.02
N ARG A 41 9.36 -1.39 -1.86
CA ARG A 41 9.25 -2.38 -0.80
C ARG A 41 7.78 -2.76 -0.54
N TYR A 42 7.45 -4.00 -0.91
CA TYR A 42 6.47 -4.89 -0.27
C TYR A 42 4.96 -4.53 -0.25
N VAL A 43 4.48 -3.50 -0.94
CA VAL A 43 3.02 -3.22 -0.98
C VAL A 43 2.51 -3.34 -2.41
N ASP A 44 1.64 -4.33 -2.62
CA ASP A 44 0.94 -4.57 -3.88
C ASP A 44 -0.46 -3.97 -3.89
N GLU A 45 -1.12 -3.94 -2.73
CA GLU A 45 -2.44 -3.33 -2.57
C GLU A 45 -2.50 -2.57 -1.26
N VAL A 46 -3.21 -1.44 -1.27
CA VAL A 46 -3.55 -0.68 -0.08
C VAL A 46 -5.06 -0.40 -0.06
N GLU A 47 -5.66 -0.62 1.10
CA GLU A 47 -7.00 -0.11 1.43
C GLU A 47 -6.89 0.90 2.56
N ILE A 48 -7.68 1.97 2.47
CA ILE A 48 -7.72 3.03 3.46
C ILE A 48 -9.14 3.15 3.96
N TRP A 49 -9.29 3.00 5.27
CA TRP A 49 -10.56 3.04 5.98
C TRP A 49 -10.55 4.18 6.99
N ASN A 50 -11.69 4.84 7.17
CA ASN A 50 -11.93 5.82 8.22
C ASN A 50 -13.11 5.33 9.06
N GLY A 51 -12.82 4.74 10.22
CA GLY A 51 -13.80 3.92 10.94
C GLY A 51 -14.28 2.75 10.08
N SER A 52 -15.59 2.65 9.85
CA SER A 52 -16.20 1.58 9.03
C SER A 52 -16.39 1.94 7.56
N SER A 53 -15.91 3.11 7.13
CA SER A 53 -16.07 3.60 5.75
C SER A 53 -14.80 3.40 4.94
N LEU A 54 -14.92 2.76 3.77
CA LEU A 54 -13.82 2.66 2.82
C LEU A 54 -13.62 4.03 2.15
N VAL A 55 -12.47 4.64 2.41
CA VAL A 55 -12.05 5.93 1.82
C VAL A 55 -11.47 5.70 0.43
N GLY A 56 -10.70 4.63 0.25
CA GLY A 56 -10.25 4.22 -1.08
C GLY A 56 -9.36 2.99 -1.07
N LYS A 57 -9.22 2.42 -2.27
CA LYS A 57 -8.46 1.21 -2.53
C LYS A 57 -7.63 1.40 -3.78
N ALA A 58 -6.37 1.00 -3.74
CA ALA A 58 -5.46 1.08 -4.87
C ALA A 58 -4.57 -0.15 -4.93
N ARG A 59 -4.33 -0.65 -6.15
CA ARG A 59 -3.50 -1.82 -6.42
C ARG A 59 -2.39 -1.43 -7.40
N ARG A 60 -1.19 -1.94 -7.15
CA ARG A 60 -0.06 -1.90 -8.05
C ARG A 60 -0.34 -2.89 -9.18
N SER A 61 -0.92 -2.42 -10.28
CA SER A 61 -1.17 -3.23 -11.47
C SER A 61 0.17 -3.75 -12.03
N THR A 62 0.50 -5.01 -11.73
CA THR A 62 1.53 -5.85 -12.39
C THR A 62 2.91 -5.21 -12.56
N TRP A 63 3.70 -5.13 -11.48
CA TRP A 63 5.15 -5.20 -11.61
C TRP A 63 5.55 -6.67 -11.64
N ALA A 64 5.97 -7.16 -12.81
CA ALA A 64 6.94 -8.24 -12.80
C ALA A 64 8.11 -7.77 -11.94
N ASP A 65 8.61 -8.62 -11.05
CA ASP A 65 9.89 -8.41 -10.39
C ASP A 65 10.86 -7.80 -11.41
N PRO A 66 11.67 -6.78 -11.07
CA PRO A 66 12.82 -6.47 -11.89
C PRO A 66 13.57 -7.79 -11.98
N VAL A 67 13.53 -8.39 -13.18
CA VAL A 67 14.00 -9.75 -13.43
C VAL A 67 15.32 -9.93 -12.69
N ASP A 68 15.36 -10.93 -11.81
CA ASP A 68 16.61 -11.39 -11.22
C ASP A 68 17.41 -12.04 -12.36
N ASP A 69 17.96 -11.20 -13.24
CA ASP A 69 18.71 -11.61 -14.42
C ASP A 69 20.08 -10.92 -14.39
N ARG A 70 20.87 -11.37 -13.42
CA ARG A 70 22.34 -11.48 -13.55
C ARG A 70 22.93 -12.54 -12.62
N SER A 71 22.17 -13.58 -12.32
CA SER A 71 22.67 -14.83 -11.75
C SER A 71 22.16 -16.05 -12.52
N THR A 72 22.27 -16.01 -13.86
CA THR A 72 22.47 -17.24 -14.65
C THR A 72 23.90 -17.26 -15.14
N LEU A 73 24.70 -18.02 -14.40
CA LEU A 73 25.96 -18.67 -14.79
C LEU A 73 26.14 -18.86 -16.30
N HIS A 74 27.20 -18.26 -16.87
CA HIS A 74 28.33 -18.96 -17.52
C HIS A 74 29.44 -17.97 -17.90
#